data_AF-A0A3B9XUG7-F1
#
_entry.id   AF-A0A3B9XUG7-F1
#
_cell.length_a   1.000
_cell.length_b   1.000
_cell.length_c   1.000
_cell.angle_alpha   90.00
_cell.angle_beta   90.00
_cell.angle_gamma   90.00
#
_symmetry.space_group_name_H-M   'P 1'
#
loop_
_entity.id
_entity.type
_entity.pdbx_description
1 polymer ?
#
loop_
_entity_poly.entity_id
_entity_poly.type
_entity_poly.pdbx_seq_one_letter_code
_entity_poly.pdbx_strand_id
1 'polypeptide(L)'
;DYLHKQNQVIDGRASAWAALSGLEVKEADFAKAWEDEQVETKANTAGRIYGQYQIRGVPAMVVNGQYKTSVKMAGSQNELFEVINFLLTK
;
A
#
# COMPACT_ATOMS: atom_id res chain seq x y z
N ASP A 1 -5.41 -7.94 10.04
CA ASP A 1 -6.27 -7.64 8.89
C ASP A 1 -7.45 -6.81 9.38
N TYR A 2 -7.23 -5.52 9.49
CA TYR A 2 -8.11 -4.59 10.22
C TYR A 2 -9.27 -4.12 9.34
N LEU A 3 -9.05 -3.98 8.03
CA LEU A 3 -10.08 -3.57 7.07
C LEU A 3 -10.89 -4.76 6.54
N HIS A 4 -10.26 -5.84 6.06
CA HIS A 4 -11.01 -6.93 5.40
C HIS A 4 -11.78 -7.82 6.38
N LYS A 5 -11.28 -8.04 7.61
CA LYS A 5 -12.00 -8.86 8.61
C LYS A 5 -13.19 -8.13 9.22
N GLN A 6 -13.16 -6.81 9.25
CA GLN A 6 -14.23 -5.99 9.84
C GLN A 6 -15.27 -5.58 8.81
N ASN A 7 -15.10 -5.99 7.54
CA ASN A 7 -15.95 -5.62 6.40
C ASN A 7 -16.20 -4.10 6.33
N GLN A 8 -15.20 -3.31 6.70
CA GLN A 8 -15.29 -1.86 6.68
C GLN A 8 -15.01 -1.37 5.27
N VAL A 9 -16.02 -0.75 4.66
CA VAL A 9 -15.86 -0.01 3.40
C VAL A 9 -15.27 1.35 3.72
N ILE A 10 -14.24 1.74 2.98
CA ILE A 10 -13.64 3.07 3.05
C ILE A 10 -13.94 3.78 1.73
N ASP A 11 -15.00 4.57 1.69
CA ASP A 11 -15.47 5.29 0.50
C ASP A 11 -15.30 6.82 0.61
N GLY A 12 -14.98 7.32 1.80
CA GLY A 12 -14.71 8.73 2.02
C GLY A 12 -14.12 9.04 3.39
N ARG A 13 -14.07 10.33 3.72
CA ARG A 13 -13.46 10.86 4.95
C ARG A 13 -14.12 10.27 6.21
N ALA A 14 -15.45 10.21 6.24
CA ALA A 14 -16.19 9.73 7.41
C ALA A 14 -15.91 8.25 7.70
N SER A 15 -15.95 7.40 6.66
CA SER A 15 -15.61 5.97 6.81
C SER A 15 -14.14 5.75 7.16
N ALA A 16 -13.23 6.56 6.61
CA ALA A 16 -11.80 6.50 6.93
C ALA A 16 -11.55 6.88 8.40
N TRP A 17 -12.20 7.93 8.90
CA TRP A 17 -12.14 8.29 10.31
C TRP A 17 -12.72 7.19 11.20
N ALA A 18 -13.90 6.65 10.85
CA ALA A 18 -14.52 5.57 11.61
C ALA A 18 -13.57 4.37 11.77
N ALA A 19 -12.86 3.99 10.70
CA ALA A 19 -11.85 2.93 10.76
C ALA A 19 -10.69 3.27 11.71
N LEU A 20 -10.20 4.50 11.70
CA LEU A 20 -9.02 4.90 12.48
C LEU A 20 -9.32 5.31 13.93
N SER A 21 -10.54 5.74 14.22
CA SER A 21 -10.95 6.29 15.53
C SER A 21 -10.85 5.31 16.69
N GLY A 22 -10.90 4.00 16.41
CA GLY A 22 -10.68 2.93 17.40
C GLY A 22 -9.19 2.62 17.67
N LEU A 23 -8.29 3.28 16.95
CA LEU A 23 -6.84 3.22 17.16
C LEU A 23 -6.40 4.44 17.97
N GLU A 24 -5.12 4.48 18.36
CA GLU A 24 -4.52 5.62 19.09
C GLU A 24 -4.26 6.85 18.18
N VAL A 25 -5.20 7.14 17.26
CA VAL A 25 -5.14 8.27 16.33
C VAL A 25 -6.03 9.40 16.85
N LYS A 26 -5.47 10.61 16.98
CA LYS A 26 -6.25 11.80 17.36
C LYS A 26 -7.02 12.33 16.16
N GLU A 27 -8.25 12.77 16.38
CA GLU A 27 -9.11 13.34 15.33
C GLU A 27 -8.46 14.54 14.65
N ALA A 28 -7.81 15.42 15.42
CA ALA A 28 -7.11 16.59 14.89
C ALA A 28 -5.94 16.20 13.95
N ASP A 29 -5.20 15.15 14.28
CA ASP A 29 -4.09 14.67 13.45
C ASP A 29 -4.61 14.03 12.15
N PHE A 30 -5.71 13.28 12.23
CA PHE A 30 -6.38 12.74 11.04
C PHE A 30 -6.91 13.86 10.14
N ALA A 31 -7.63 14.84 10.70
CA ALA A 31 -8.20 15.95 9.94
C ALA A 31 -7.11 16.74 9.22
N LYS A 32 -6.00 17.03 9.92
CA LYS A 32 -4.84 17.68 9.34
C LYS A 32 -4.24 16.87 8.19
N ALA A 33 -4.01 15.57 8.38
CA ALA A 33 -3.43 14.72 7.34
C ALA A 33 -4.36 14.52 6.13
N TRP A 34 -5.67 14.49 6.35
CA TRP A 34 -6.66 14.35 5.27
C TRP A 34 -6.70 15.58 4.35
N GLU A 35 -6.45 16.77 4.90
CA GLU A 35 -6.44 18.04 4.17
C GLU A 35 -5.05 18.46 3.70
N ASP A 36 -4.02 17.65 3.98
CA ASP A 36 -2.63 17.96 3.64
C ASP A 36 -2.35 17.67 2.15
N GLU A 37 -2.00 18.71 1.40
CA GLU A 37 -1.67 18.64 -0.04
C GLU A 37 -0.50 17.67 -0.32
N GLN A 38 0.45 17.54 0.61
CA GLN A 38 1.55 16.58 0.46
C GLN A 38 1.05 15.14 0.56
N VAL A 39 0.05 14.87 1.40
CA VAL A 39 -0.59 13.55 1.49
C VAL A 39 -1.34 13.24 0.19
N GLU A 40 -2.11 14.20 -0.33
CA GLU A 40 -2.78 14.07 -1.63
C GLU A 40 -1.78 13.81 -2.76
N THR A 41 -0.71 14.60 -2.84
CA THR A 41 0.36 14.45 -3.84
C THR A 41 1.03 13.08 -3.77
N LYS A 42 1.29 12.57 -2.56
CA LYS A 42 1.85 11.23 -2.36
C LYS A 42 0.87 10.13 -2.78
N ALA A 43 -0.42 10.26 -2.47
CA ALA A 43 -1.44 9.30 -2.89
C ALA A 43 -1.57 9.23 -4.42
N ASN A 44 -1.64 10.38 -5.09
CA ASN A 44 -1.65 10.47 -6.55
C ASN A 44 -0.37 9.89 -7.17
N THR A 45 0.79 10.17 -6.56
CA THR A 45 2.07 9.60 -7.00
C THR A 45 2.11 8.08 -6.85
N ALA A 46 1.59 7.53 -5.75
CA ALA A 46 1.50 6.09 -5.55
C ALA A 46 0.64 5.42 -6.62
N GLY A 47 -0.51 6.01 -6.97
CA GLY A 47 -1.37 5.54 -8.07
C GLY A 47 -0.64 5.51 -9.42
N ARG A 48 0.12 6.56 -9.74
CA ARG A 48 0.95 6.61 -10.96
C ARG A 48 2.03 5.53 -10.97
N ILE A 49 2.74 5.32 -9.85
CA ILE A 49 3.76 4.28 -9.71
C ILE A 49 3.14 2.89 -9.92
N TYR A 50 1.96 2.64 -9.35
CA TYR A 50 1.23 1.38 -9.51
C TYR A 50 0.95 1.06 -10.99
N GLY A 51 0.47 2.07 -11.74
CA GLY A 51 0.25 1.98 -13.19
C GLY A 51 1.55 1.81 -13.97
N GLN A 52 2.59 2.60 -13.66
CA GLN A 52 3.89 2.57 -14.33
C GLN A 52 4.53 1.17 -14.28
N TYR A 53 4.47 0.49 -13.13
CA TYR A 53 4.99 -0.87 -12.99
C TYR A 53 3.99 -1.95 -13.42
N GLN A 54 2.82 -1.58 -13.93
CA GLN A 54 1.76 -2.49 -14.37
C GLN A 54 1.44 -3.53 -13.28
N ILE A 55 1.29 -3.09 -12.04
CA ILE A 55 0.92 -3.97 -10.93
C ILE A 55 -0.55 -4.39 -11.12
N ARG A 56 -0.82 -5.70 -11.04
CA ARG A 56 -2.17 -6.28 -11.27
C ARG A 56 -2.77 -6.94 -10.03
N GLY A 57 -2.05 -6.94 -8.92
CA GLY A 57 -2.46 -7.57 -7.68
C GLY A 57 -1.40 -7.36 -6.60
N VAL A 58 -1.80 -7.58 -5.35
CA VAL A 58 -0.95 -7.41 -4.17
C VAL A 58 -0.82 -8.73 -3.39
N PRO A 59 0.28 -8.96 -2.66
CA PRO A 59 1.48 -8.11 -2.59
C PRO A 59 2.34 -8.20 -3.87
N ALA A 60 2.88 -7.05 -4.28
CA ALA A 60 3.84 -6.91 -5.38
C ALA A 60 5.02 -6.06 -4.92
N MET A 61 6.21 -6.42 -5.36
CA MET A 61 7.46 -5.79 -4.96
C MET A 61 8.22 -5.33 -6.21
N VAL A 62 8.76 -4.12 -6.17
CA VAL A 62 9.65 -3.60 -7.21
C VAL A 62 11.04 -3.39 -6.61
N VAL A 63 12.04 -4.05 -7.18
CA VAL A 63 13.44 -4.05 -6.71
C VAL A 63 14.30 -3.21 -7.65
N ASN A 64 15.10 -2.32 -7.07
CA ASN A 64 15.98 -1.37 -7.78
C ASN A 64 15.26 -0.51 -8.84
N GLY A 65 13.94 -0.33 -8.70
CA GLY A 65 13.12 0.37 -9.70
C GLY A 65 13.04 -0.31 -11.07
N GLN A 66 13.58 -1.53 -11.21
CA GLN A 66 13.76 -2.23 -12.49
C GLN A 66 12.97 -3.54 -12.55
N TYR A 67 12.97 -4.30 -11.46
CA TYR A 67 12.41 -5.66 -11.46
C TYR A 67 11.14 -5.71 -10.63
N LYS A 68 10.04 -6.20 -11.20
CA LYS A 68 8.80 -6.47 -10.47
C LYS A 68 8.68 -7.97 -10.19
N THR A 69 8.34 -8.32 -8.95
CA THR A 69 7.99 -9.69 -8.55
C THR A 69 6.76 -9.68 -7.63
N SER A 70 6.18 -10.85 -7.38
CA SER A 70 5.05 -11.06 -6.48
C SER A 70 5.06 -12.51 -5.97
N VAL A 71 4.26 -12.82 -4.95
CA VAL A 71 4.12 -14.20 -4.45
C VAL A 71 3.71 -15.15 -5.58
N LYS A 72 2.78 -14.73 -6.44
CA LYS A 72 2.32 -15.54 -7.59
C LYS A 72 3.43 -15.81 -8.62
N MET A 73 4.37 -14.87 -8.79
CA MET A 73 5.50 -15.05 -9.70
C MET A 73 6.59 -15.93 -9.09
N ALA A 74 6.80 -15.83 -7.77
CA ALA A 74 7.82 -16.57 -7.06
C ALA A 74 7.40 -18.01 -6.70
N GLY A 75 6.11 -18.30 -6.60
CA GLY A 75 5.56 -19.62 -6.25
C GLY A 75 5.07 -19.70 -4.81
N SER A 76 5.78 -19.07 -3.88
CA SER A 76 5.45 -19.00 -2.46
C SER A 76 5.96 -17.71 -1.82
N GLN A 77 5.56 -17.48 -0.56
CA GLN A 77 6.06 -16.34 0.21
C GLN A 77 7.56 -16.47 0.53
N ASN A 78 8.04 -17.69 0.76
CA ASN A 78 9.46 -17.92 1.05
C ASN A 78 10.31 -17.66 -0.21
N GLU A 79 9.90 -18.23 -1.35
CA GLU A 79 10.57 -18.01 -2.63
C GLU A 79 10.54 -16.54 -3.06
N LEU A 80 9.51 -15.78 -2.68
CA LEU A 80 9.47 -14.33 -2.94
C LEU A 80 10.70 -13.62 -2.35
N PHE A 81 11.07 -13.93 -1.11
CA PHE A 81 12.23 -13.29 -0.48
C PHE A 81 13.54 -13.75 -1.10
N GLU A 82 13.65 -15.01 -1.54
CA GLU A 82 14.81 -15.49 -2.30
C GLU A 82 14.98 -14.74 -3.62
N VAL A 83 13.88 -14.57 -4.37
CA VAL A 83 13.86 -13.78 -5.61
C VAL A 83 14.23 -12.32 -5.35
N ILE A 84 13.69 -11.70 -4.29
CA ILE A 84 14.04 -10.31 -3.92
C ILE A 84 15.54 -10.21 -3.64
N ASN A 85 16.10 -11.11 -2.82
CA ASN A 85 17.53 -11.10 -2.49
C ASN A 85 18.40 -11.27 -3.73
N PHE A 86 18.02 -12.15 -4.66
CA PHE A 86 18.69 -12.31 -5.93
C PHE A 86 18.65 -11.03 -6.78
N LEU A 87 17.48 -10.38 -6.87
CA LEU A 87 17.29 -9.16 -7.67
C LEU A 87 18.00 -7.94 -7.08
N LEU A 88 18.20 -7.89 -5.77
CA LEU A 88 18.95 -6.82 -5.11
C LEU A 88 20.42 -6.79 -5.55
N THR A 89 20.98 -7.94 -5.92
CA THR A 89 22.38 -8.05 -6.41
C THR A 89 22.50 -7.87 -7.92
N LYS A 90 21.45 -7.41 -8.61
CA LYS A 90 21.40 -7.21 -10.06
C LYS A 90 21.30 -5.74 -10.45
#